data_AF-A0A1T5B8K3-F1
#
_entry.id   AF-A0A1T5B8K3-F1
#
_cell.length_a   1.000
_cell.length_b   1.000
_cell.length_c   1.000
_cell.angle_alpha   90.00
_cell.angle_beta   90.00
_cell.angle_gamma   90.00
#
_symmetry.space_group_name_H-M   'P 1'
#
loop_
_entity.id
_entity.type
_entity.pdbx_description
1 polymer ?
#
loop_
_entity_poly.entity_id
_entity_poly.type
_entity_poly.pdbx_seq_one_letter_code
_entity_poly.pdbx_strand_id
1 'polypeptide(L)'
;MNEILYLVLFIFGILNLILFFKIWGMTNDVDEIKGVISSFKVSDLKKAEVETLLGNYETAYKIYYKCFIMEVLNLLQKSESNPTYYDRYYGITVTKYQKYLNALEGNYSIDFEKYNSKDKVKKLIIKN
;
A
#
# COMPACT_ATOMS: atom_id res chain seq x y z
N MET A 1 30.25 -27.74 39.84
CA MET A 1 30.31 -26.43 39.15
C MET A 1 29.94 -26.58 37.67
N ASN A 2 30.48 -27.57 36.95
CA ASN A 2 30.22 -27.76 35.52
C ASN A 2 28.82 -28.31 35.19
N GLU A 3 28.21 -29.11 36.06
CA GLU A 3 26.87 -29.69 35.81
C GLU A 3 25.76 -28.63 35.74
N ILE A 4 25.83 -27.61 36.61
CA ILE A 4 24.89 -26.49 36.60
C ILE A 4 25.05 -25.67 35.31
N LEU A 5 26.30 -25.49 34.85
CA LEU A 5 26.58 -24.79 33.59
C LEU A 5 25.97 -25.53 32.39
N TYR A 6 26.10 -26.86 32.33
CA TYR A 6 25.48 -27.65 31.27
C TYR A 6 23.95 -27.61 31.30
N LEU A 7 23.34 -27.66 32.49
CA LEU A 7 21.89 -27.52 32.65
C LEU A 7 21.39 -26.16 32.13
N VAL A 8 22.08 -25.08 32.49
CA VAL A 8 21.73 -23.72 32.06
C VAL A 8 21.87 -23.57 30.54
N LEU A 9 22.96 -24.09 29.95
CA LEU A 9 23.15 -24.07 28.49
C LEU A 9 22.09 -24.90 27.75
N PHE A 10 21.69 -26.03 28.30
CA PHE A 10 20.65 -26.88 27.72
C PHE A 10 19.27 -26.19 27.72
N ILE A 11 18.87 -25.64 28.87
CA ILE A 11 17.61 -24.88 28.99
C ILE A 11 17.65 -23.66 28.07
N PHE A 12 18.78 -22.95 28.02
CA PHE A 12 18.95 -21.80 27.13
C PHE A 12 18.81 -22.20 25.66
N GLY A 13 19.39 -23.34 25.24
CA GLY A 13 19.24 -23.84 23.87
C GLY A 13 17.80 -24.13 23.48
N ILE A 14 17.05 -24.81 24.37
CA ILE A 14 15.63 -25.12 24.15
C ILE A 14 14.79 -23.85 24.10
N LEU A 15 15.04 -22.89 25.00
CA LEU A 15 14.31 -21.63 25.04
C LEU A 15 14.52 -20.82 23.75
N ASN A 16 15.75 -20.77 23.23
CA ASN A 16 16.04 -20.10 21.97
C ASN A 16 15.35 -20.77 20.78
N LEU A 17 15.32 -22.11 20.72
CA LEU A 17 14.63 -22.84 19.66
C LEU A 17 13.13 -22.51 19.62
N ILE A 18 12.48 -22.43 20.79
CA ILE A 18 11.06 -22.02 20.91
C ILE A 18 10.86 -20.57 20.44
N LEU A 19 11.78 -19.68 20.79
CA LEU A 19 11.75 -18.28 20.34
C LEU A 19 11.86 -18.16 18.80
N PHE A 20 12.70 -18.97 18.16
CA PHE A 20 12.81 -18.98 16.69
C PHE A 20 11.50 -19.39 16.02
N PHE A 21 10.84 -20.45 16.49
CA PHE A 21 9.53 -20.86 15.95
C PHE A 21 8.46 -19.78 16.14
N LYS A 22 8.46 -19.08 17.27
CA LYS A 22 7.51 -18.00 17.56
C LYS A 22 7.70 -16.81 16.62
N ILE A 23 8.94 -16.40 16.36
CA ILE A 23 9.26 -15.31 15.43
C ILE A 23 8.90 -15.71 13.99
N TRP A 24 9.07 -16.98 13.63
CA TRP A 24 8.73 -17.47 12.30
C TRP A 24 7.21 -17.45 12.03
N GLY A 25 6.39 -17.83 13.01
CA GLY A 25 4.93 -17.68 12.94
C GLY A 25 4.51 -16.21 12.78
N MET A 26 5.08 -15.30 13.57
CA MET A 26 4.80 -13.87 13.45
C MET A 26 5.22 -13.28 12.09
N THR A 27 6.30 -13.79 11.50
CA THR A 27 6.77 -13.34 10.18
C THR A 27 5.82 -13.81 9.07
N ASN A 28 5.30 -15.05 9.18
CA ASN A 28 4.33 -15.60 8.24
C ASN A 28 3.01 -14.81 8.25
N ASP A 29 2.50 -14.44 9.44
CA ASP A 29 1.28 -13.63 9.58
C ASP A 29 1.44 -12.25 8.92
N VAL A 30 2.61 -11.62 9.05
CA VAL A 30 2.90 -10.33 8.41
C VAL A 30 2.94 -10.45 6.88
N ASP A 31 3.46 -11.54 6.35
CA ASP A 31 3.50 -11.77 4.91
C ASP A 31 2.11 -12.09 4.34
N GLU A 32 1.26 -12.80 5.08
CA GLU A 32 -0.14 -13.02 4.71
C GLU A 32 -0.94 -11.69 4.67
N ILE A 33 -0.77 -10.83 5.67
CA ILE A 33 -1.40 -9.50 5.71
C ILE A 33 -0.95 -8.64 4.52
N LYS A 34 0.33 -8.67 4.15
CA LYS A 34 0.83 -7.98 2.94
C LYS A 34 0.23 -8.56 1.66
N GLY A 35 0.05 -9.88 1.59
CA GLY A 35 -0.59 -10.58 0.48
C GLY A 35 -2.04 -10.14 0.27
N VAL A 36 -2.83 -10.10 1.33
CA VAL A 36 -4.24 -9.67 1.27
C VAL A 36 -4.36 -8.20 0.82
N ILE A 37 -3.56 -7.30 1.40
CA ILE A 37 -3.58 -5.87 1.06
C ILE A 37 -3.13 -5.61 -0.39
N SER A 38 -2.16 -6.36 -0.89
CA SER A 38 -1.69 -6.24 -2.27
C SER A 38 -2.69 -6.83 -3.28
N SER A 39 -3.33 -7.95 -2.95
CA SER A 39 -4.35 -8.59 -3.79
C SER A 39 -5.58 -7.69 -4.01
N PHE A 40 -6.02 -6.96 -2.98
CA PHE A 40 -7.16 -6.04 -3.08
C PHE A 40 -6.91 -4.92 -4.08
N LYS A 41 -5.72 -4.29 -4.03
CA LYS A 41 -5.31 -3.20 -4.95
C LYS A 41 -5.21 -3.65 -6.41
N VAL A 42 -4.66 -4.84 -6.65
CA VAL A 42 -4.52 -5.40 -8.01
C VAL A 42 -5.87 -5.80 -8.58
N SER A 43 -6.80 -6.27 -7.74
CA SER A 43 -8.13 -6.68 -8.18
C SER A 43 -8.98 -5.50 -8.68
N ASP A 44 -8.96 -4.36 -8.00
CA ASP A 44 -9.78 -3.20 -8.36
C ASP A 44 -9.25 -2.49 -9.59
N LEU A 45 -7.92 -2.43 -9.78
CA LEU A 45 -7.33 -1.87 -10.99
C LEU A 45 -7.69 -2.72 -12.22
N LYS A 46 -7.59 -4.06 -12.12
CA LYS A 46 -7.97 -4.97 -13.20
C LYS A 46 -9.46 -4.87 -13.55
N LYS A 47 -10.33 -4.63 -12.56
CA LYS A 47 -11.75 -4.36 -12.82
C LYS A 47 -11.93 -3.10 -13.66
N ALA A 48 -11.20 -2.03 -13.37
CA ALA A 48 -11.25 -0.80 -14.17
C ALA A 48 -10.77 -1.03 -15.62
N GLU A 49 -9.72 -1.83 -15.81
CA GLU A 49 -9.23 -2.21 -17.14
C GLU A 49 -10.28 -3.00 -17.93
N VAL A 50 -10.97 -3.95 -17.28
CA VAL A 50 -12.07 -4.70 -17.89
C VAL A 50 -13.22 -3.76 -18.29
N GLU A 51 -13.67 -2.87 -17.39
CA GLU A 51 -14.73 -1.91 -17.71
C GLU A 51 -14.34 -0.95 -18.85
N THR A 52 -13.05 -0.59 -18.94
CA THR A 52 -12.52 0.20 -20.06
C THR A 52 -12.65 -0.56 -21.38
N LEU A 53 -12.30 -1.84 -21.40
CA LEU A 53 -12.42 -2.70 -22.58
C LEU A 53 -13.88 -3.00 -22.96
N LEU A 54 -14.79 -2.97 -21.98
CA LEU A 54 -16.24 -3.11 -22.22
C LEU A 54 -16.90 -1.82 -22.73
N GLY A 55 -16.17 -0.70 -22.80
CA GLY A 55 -16.70 0.60 -23.20
C GLY A 55 -17.45 1.35 -22.09
N ASN A 56 -17.42 0.83 -20.86
CA ASN A 56 -18.07 1.44 -19.69
C ASN A 56 -17.16 2.49 -19.04
N TYR A 57 -16.83 3.55 -19.78
CA TYR A 57 -15.82 4.53 -19.38
C TYR A 57 -16.16 5.29 -18.09
N GLU A 58 -17.44 5.53 -17.81
CA GLU A 58 -17.86 6.20 -16.56
C GLU A 58 -17.55 5.35 -15.33
N THR A 59 -17.84 4.05 -15.39
CA THR A 59 -17.56 3.11 -14.31
C THR A 59 -16.07 2.91 -14.13
N ALA A 60 -15.33 2.75 -15.24
CA ALA A 60 -13.87 2.68 -15.23
C ALA A 60 -13.24 3.91 -14.58
N TYR A 61 -13.70 5.12 -14.95
CA TYR A 61 -13.24 6.38 -14.37
C TYR A 61 -13.44 6.41 -12.84
N LYS A 62 -14.63 6.03 -12.35
CA LYS A 62 -14.91 5.99 -10.90
C LYS A 62 -13.94 5.07 -10.16
N ILE A 63 -13.63 3.91 -10.73
CA ILE A 63 -12.71 2.95 -10.14
C ILE A 63 -11.26 3.49 -10.19
N TYR A 64 -10.81 4.05 -11.31
CA TYR A 64 -9.48 4.66 -11.41
C TYR A 64 -9.31 5.82 -10.43
N TYR A 65 -10.32 6.69 -10.30
CA TYR A 65 -10.30 7.79 -9.33
C TYR A 65 -10.18 7.27 -7.90
N LYS A 66 -10.96 6.24 -7.52
CA LYS A 66 -10.88 5.61 -6.20
C LYS A 66 -9.49 5.01 -5.94
N CYS A 67 -8.92 4.31 -6.93
CA CYS A 67 -7.58 3.74 -6.83
C CYS A 67 -6.50 4.82 -6.67
N PHE A 68 -6.61 5.91 -7.42
CA PHE A 68 -5.71 7.07 -7.31
C PHE A 68 -5.72 7.65 -5.90
N ILE A 69 -6.91 7.93 -5.34
CA ILE A 69 -7.04 8.47 -3.97
C ILE A 69 -6.44 7.49 -2.95
N MET A 70 -6.70 6.19 -3.08
CA MET A 70 -6.11 5.17 -2.19
C MET A 70 -4.57 5.18 -2.26
N GLU A 71 -4.01 5.36 -3.46
CA GLU A 71 -2.56 5.42 -3.66
C GLU A 71 -1.97 6.70 -3.06
N VAL A 72 -2.63 7.84 -3.21
CA VAL A 72 -2.29 9.11 -2.53
C VAL A 72 -2.29 8.96 -1.01
N LEU A 73 -3.30 8.31 -0.43
CA LEU A 73 -3.36 8.05 1.02
C LEU A 73 -2.22 7.14 1.48
N ASN A 74 -1.87 6.13 0.69
CA ASN A 74 -0.74 5.25 0.99
C ASN A 74 0.61 6.00 0.90
N LEU A 75 0.76 6.94 -0.05
CA LEU A 75 1.93 7.83 -0.09
C LEU A 75 1.99 8.70 1.17
N LEU A 76 0.85 9.25 1.60
CA LEU A 76 0.74 10.06 2.81
C LEU A 76 1.16 9.25 4.04
N GLN A 77 0.64 8.03 4.22
CA GLN A 77 1.00 7.16 5.33
C GLN A 77 2.51 6.86 5.35
N LYS A 78 3.10 6.47 4.22
CA LYS A 78 4.54 6.19 4.14
C LYS A 78 5.39 7.43 4.39
N SER A 79 4.86 8.61 4.07
CA SER A 79 5.54 9.88 4.35
C SER A 79 5.62 10.24 5.84
N GLU A 80 4.89 9.53 6.70
CA GLU A 80 5.03 9.69 8.17
C GLU A 80 6.35 9.10 8.66
N SER A 81 6.76 7.96 8.10
CA SER A 81 8.05 7.34 8.41
C SER A 81 9.21 7.95 7.60
N ASN A 82 8.94 8.47 6.39
CA ASN A 82 9.95 9.10 5.53
C ASN A 82 9.43 10.41 4.92
N PRO A 83 9.81 11.59 5.44
CA PRO A 83 9.28 12.88 5.02
C PRO A 83 9.36 13.16 3.52
N THR A 84 10.39 12.66 2.83
CA THR A 84 10.61 12.88 1.38
C THR A 84 9.84 11.91 0.48
N TYR A 85 9.18 10.90 1.05
CA TYR A 85 8.53 9.83 0.29
C TYR A 85 7.40 10.37 -0.58
N TYR A 86 6.60 11.31 -0.07
CA TYR A 86 5.48 11.85 -0.81
C TYR A 86 5.92 12.51 -2.12
N ASP A 87 6.82 13.49 -2.02
CA ASP A 87 7.28 14.29 -3.15
C ASP A 87 8.03 13.44 -4.19
N ARG A 88 8.76 12.42 -3.74
CA ARG A 88 9.49 11.49 -4.62
C ARG A 88 8.56 10.65 -5.50
N TYR A 89 7.44 10.17 -4.94
CA TYR A 89 6.59 9.17 -5.61
C TYR A 89 5.27 9.73 -6.16
N TYR A 90 4.90 10.96 -5.78
CA TYR A 90 3.66 11.57 -6.26
C TYR A 90 3.63 11.73 -7.79
N GLY A 91 4.70 12.26 -8.39
CA GLY A 91 4.78 12.44 -9.86
C GLY A 91 4.67 11.11 -10.63
N ILE A 92 5.26 10.04 -10.09
CA ILE A 92 5.15 8.69 -10.67
C ILE A 92 3.69 8.21 -10.62
N THR A 93 3.00 8.49 -9.51
CA THR A 93 1.58 8.13 -9.36
C THR A 93 0.73 8.92 -10.35
N VAL A 94 0.93 10.23 -10.50
CA VAL A 94 0.20 11.06 -11.47
C VAL A 94 0.38 10.53 -12.89
N THR A 95 1.61 10.31 -13.34
CA THR A 95 1.88 9.82 -14.70
C THR A 95 1.22 8.47 -15.00
N LYS A 96 1.17 7.57 -14.00
CA LYS A 96 0.48 6.28 -14.10
C LYS A 96 -1.02 6.46 -14.35
N TYR A 97 -1.71 7.27 -13.55
CA TYR A 97 -3.15 7.47 -13.71
C TYR A 97 -3.51 8.32 -14.92
N GLN A 98 -2.64 9.23 -15.33
CA GLN A 98 -2.82 10.00 -16.56
C GLN A 98 -2.85 9.08 -17.81
N LYS A 99 -2.02 8.02 -17.83
CA LYS A 99 -2.07 7.00 -18.88
C LYS A 99 -3.41 6.25 -18.89
N TYR A 100 -3.94 5.87 -17.72
CA TYR A 100 -5.23 5.19 -17.63
C TYR A 100 -6.39 6.09 -18.08
N LEU A 101 -6.37 7.38 -17.72
CA LEU A 101 -7.40 8.33 -18.15
C LEU A 101 -7.37 8.59 -19.66
N ASN A 102 -6.18 8.69 -20.26
CA ASN A 102 -6.02 8.85 -21.70
C ASN A 102 -6.54 7.64 -22.51
N ALA A 103 -6.65 6.46 -21.87
CA ALA A 103 -7.22 5.27 -22.49
C ALA A 103 -8.76 5.25 -22.46
N LEU A 104 -9.41 6.18 -21.74
CA LEU A 104 -10.86 6.31 -21.71
C LEU A 104 -11.32 7.23 -22.84
N GLU A 105 -12.31 6.81 -23.62
CA GLU A 105 -12.94 7.67 -24.62
C GLU A 105 -13.95 8.61 -23.93
N GLY A 106 -13.46 9.74 -23.42
CA GLY A 106 -14.29 10.76 -22.78
C GLY A 106 -13.48 11.89 -22.13
N ASN A 107 -14.16 12.98 -21.77
CA ASN A 107 -13.53 14.16 -21.17
C ASN A 107 -13.32 13.98 -19.65
N TYR A 108 -12.64 12.89 -19.28
CA TYR A 108 -12.39 12.52 -17.89
C TYR A 108 -11.03 13.06 -17.42
N SER A 109 -11.05 13.90 -16.39
CA SER A 109 -9.83 14.51 -15.85
C SER A 109 -9.83 14.50 -14.34
N ILE A 110 -8.64 14.30 -13.76
CA ILE A 110 -8.40 14.39 -12.32
C ILE A 110 -7.58 15.66 -12.08
N ASP A 111 -8.03 16.50 -11.14
CA ASP A 111 -7.24 17.62 -10.64
C ASP A 111 -6.09 17.11 -9.76
N PHE A 112 -4.96 16.81 -10.39
CA PHE A 112 -3.76 16.35 -9.70
C PHE A 112 -3.09 17.47 -8.87
N GLU A 113 -3.36 18.75 -9.13
CA GLU A 113 -2.78 19.86 -8.36
C GLU A 113 -3.39 19.98 -6.96
N LYS A 114 -4.64 19.51 -6.81
CA LYS A 114 -5.33 19.41 -5.53
C LYS A 114 -4.61 18.50 -4.53
N TYR A 115 -3.95 17.44 -5.01
CA TYR A 115 -3.30 16.43 -4.17
C TYR A 115 -1.76 16.52 -4.20
N ASN A 116 -1.18 17.56 -4.80
CA ASN A 116 0.27 17.62 -5.04
C ASN A 116 1.16 17.76 -3.79
N SER A 117 0.58 18.00 -2.62
CA SER A 117 1.31 18.23 -1.38
C SER A 117 0.64 17.51 -0.22
N LYS A 118 1.48 16.93 0.64
CA LYS A 118 1.08 16.31 1.91
C LYS A 118 0.16 17.21 2.74
N ASP A 119 0.49 18.50 2.84
CA ASP A 119 -0.28 19.45 3.66
C ASP A 119 -1.65 19.75 3.07
N LYS A 120 -1.76 19.83 1.74
CA LYS A 120 -3.05 19.98 1.05
C LYS A 120 -3.95 18.77 1.31
N VAL A 121 -3.40 17.56 1.16
CA VAL A 121 -4.16 16.32 1.38
C VAL A 121 -4.59 16.20 2.85
N LYS A 122 -3.70 16.47 3.80
CA LYS A 122 -4.05 16.48 5.23
C LYS A 122 -5.15 17.47 5.56
N LYS A 123 -5.08 18.69 5.01
CA LYS A 123 -6.14 19.70 5.17
C LYS A 123 -7.48 19.22 4.65
N LEU A 124 -7.52 18.45 3.56
CA LEU A 124 -8.76 17.91 3.01
C LEU A 124 -9.38 16.81 3.91
N ILE A 125 -8.55 16.03 4.60
CA ILE A 125 -9.01 14.95 5.48
C ILE A 125 -9.51 15.50 6.82
N ILE A 126 -8.81 16.49 7.38
CA ILE A 126 -9.10 17.06 8.72
C ILE A 126 -10.24 18.10 8.67
N LYS A 127 -10.67 18.55 7.49
CA LYS A 127 -11.75 19.56 7.36
C LYS A 127 -13.17 19.06 7.65
N ASN A 128 -13.33 17.83 8.13
CA ASN A 128 -14.61 17.26 8.57
C ASN A 128 -14.61 16.98 10.07
#